data_AF-A0A8H7E7R4-F1
#
_entry.id   AF-A0A8H7E7R4-F1
#
_cell.length_a   1.000
_cell.length_b   1.000
_cell.length_c   1.000
_cell.angle_alpha   90.00
_cell.angle_beta   90.00
_cell.angle_gamma   90.00
#
_symmetry.space_group_name_H-M   'P 1'
#
loop_
_entity.id
_entity.type
_entity.pdbx_description
1 polymer ?
#
loop_
_entity_poly.entity_id
_entity_poly.type
_entity_poly.pdbx_seq_one_letter_code
_entity_poly.pdbx_strand_id
1 'polypeptide(L)'
;MPTPPTKLSDTLPPLVFGTATFNFQFNPDPFALPTTHLVHRALSLGVRAFDTSPYYGPAEELLGTALDTEFVRSQFPRSSYHILTKVGRIAASEFDYSPSWVRHSVRRSLRRLCTSYLDVVYCHDVEFVSAAEVLEAVRELRRIRNEDHTVKYVGISGYPVHILCDLAEMVLRETGEPLDAVMSYANFTLQNTRLSTEGVPRLVAAGVDVVPNASPLGMGLLRQQGVPVGALGNWHPAPDDLRKAVQLASQWTNKQAEKMEVVAVHFALESWLREGSKVGTHGDPLGSADSAHSTSWPRRERLGVSVIGVSKLEELDETMRVWRSVLDGFADDLDAEPGSITPNDALSDHDWSLQRRQKIRTLAKGIRELIGNYADFTWKSPGKDYVNQRTVKGADPTF
;
A
#
# COMPACT_ATOMS: atom_id res chain seq x y z
N MET A 1 1.32 23.92 16.06
CA MET A 1 1.24 22.96 17.18
C MET A 1 2.11 21.74 16.88
N PRO A 2 2.60 21.01 17.91
CA PRO A 2 3.57 19.92 17.75
C PRO A 2 2.97 18.73 17.00
N THR A 3 3.84 17.81 16.55
CA THR A 3 3.55 16.46 16.03
C THR A 3 2.31 15.85 16.70
N PRO A 4 1.45 15.10 15.97
CA PRO A 4 0.31 14.43 16.59
C PRO A 4 0.75 13.71 17.88
N PRO A 5 -0.04 13.75 18.96
CA PRO A 5 0.35 13.15 20.23
C PRO A 5 0.53 11.63 20.16
N THR A 6 0.14 11.02 19.05
CA THR A 6 0.16 9.59 18.78
C THR A 6 0.98 9.34 17.52
N LYS A 7 1.80 8.29 17.50
CA LYS A 7 2.57 7.93 16.30
C LYS A 7 1.65 7.28 15.28
N LEU A 8 2.01 7.35 13.99
CA LEU A 8 1.28 6.65 12.94
C LEU A 8 1.27 5.14 13.21
N SER A 9 2.41 4.60 13.67
CA SER A 9 2.57 3.21 14.07
C SER A 9 1.63 2.73 15.17
N ASP A 10 0.98 3.62 15.91
CA ASP A 10 0.10 3.19 17.01
C ASP A 10 -1.33 2.99 16.54
N THR A 11 -1.68 3.51 15.35
CA THR A 11 -3.08 3.62 14.92
C THR A 11 -3.35 3.12 13.51
N LEU A 12 -2.36 3.13 12.60
CA LEU A 12 -2.58 2.70 11.23
C LEU A 12 -2.86 1.18 11.19
N PRO A 13 -3.97 0.69 10.63
CA PRO A 13 -4.18 -0.74 10.42
C PRO A 13 -3.12 -1.33 9.47
N PRO A 14 -2.66 -2.57 9.70
CA PRO A 14 -1.65 -3.21 8.85
C PRO A 14 -2.16 -3.62 7.46
N LEU A 15 -3.47 -3.59 7.22
CA LEU A 15 -4.06 -3.76 5.89
C LEU A 15 -4.77 -2.48 5.43
N VAL A 16 -4.32 -1.95 4.29
CA VAL A 16 -4.85 -0.72 3.68
C VAL A 16 -5.48 -1.06 2.33
N PHE A 17 -6.69 -0.56 2.07
CA PHE A 17 -7.34 -0.65 0.76
C PHE A 17 -6.86 0.50 -0.13
N GLY A 18 -6.05 0.17 -1.13
CA GLY A 18 -5.62 1.08 -2.18
C GLY A 18 -6.64 1.20 -3.32
N THR A 19 -6.93 2.42 -3.73
CA THR A 19 -7.89 2.75 -4.80
C THR A 19 -7.21 3.09 -6.13
N ALA A 20 -5.93 2.76 -6.31
CA ALA A 20 -5.25 2.91 -7.60
C ALA A 20 -5.99 2.17 -8.73
N THR A 21 -6.69 1.08 -8.40
CA THR A 21 -7.55 0.34 -9.33
C THR A 21 -8.81 1.11 -9.74
N PHE A 22 -9.25 2.15 -9.03
CA PHE A 22 -10.41 2.98 -9.39
C PHE A 22 -10.04 4.03 -10.46
N ASN A 23 -9.20 3.63 -11.42
CA ASN A 23 -8.67 4.50 -12.45
C ASN A 23 -8.73 3.84 -13.85
N PHE A 24 -8.35 4.62 -14.85
CA PHE A 24 -8.31 4.23 -16.26
C PHE A 24 -7.10 3.34 -16.65
N GLN A 25 -6.07 3.22 -15.80
CA GLN A 25 -4.96 2.29 -16.03
C GLN A 25 -5.42 0.85 -15.85
N PHE A 26 -6.16 0.57 -14.78
CA PHE A 26 -6.58 -0.77 -14.43
C PHE A 26 -7.93 -1.17 -15.05
N ASN A 27 -8.80 -0.21 -15.35
CA ASN A 27 -10.15 -0.47 -15.83
C ASN A 27 -10.49 0.36 -17.09
N PRO A 28 -11.30 -0.17 -18.03
CA PRO A 28 -11.80 0.59 -19.18
C PRO A 28 -12.67 1.78 -18.76
N ASP A 29 -13.51 1.58 -17.75
CA ASP A 29 -14.35 2.62 -17.16
C ASP A 29 -14.37 2.47 -15.63
N PRO A 30 -13.68 3.34 -14.88
CA PRO A 30 -13.73 3.32 -13.42
C PRO A 30 -15.09 3.72 -12.85
N PHE A 31 -15.94 4.42 -13.60
CA PHE A 31 -17.29 4.79 -13.14
C PHE A 31 -18.28 3.62 -13.21
N ALA A 32 -17.99 2.61 -14.03
CA ALA A 32 -18.75 1.36 -14.08
C ALA A 32 -18.41 0.39 -12.93
N LEU A 33 -17.36 0.67 -12.15
CA LEU A 33 -17.00 -0.15 -10.99
C LEU A 33 -18.01 0.04 -9.85
N PRO A 34 -18.33 -1.02 -9.10
CA PRO A 34 -19.19 -0.93 -7.92
C PRO A 34 -18.41 -0.38 -6.71
N THR A 35 -17.75 0.78 -6.84
CA THR A 35 -16.82 1.34 -5.84
C THR A 35 -17.47 1.56 -4.47
N THR A 36 -18.70 2.07 -4.45
CA THR A 36 -19.48 2.23 -3.20
C THR A 36 -19.69 0.90 -2.50
N HIS A 37 -20.09 -0.15 -3.23
CA HIS A 37 -20.27 -1.48 -2.65
C HIS A 37 -18.94 -2.09 -2.18
N LEU A 38 -17.85 -1.86 -2.90
CA LEU A 38 -16.51 -2.31 -2.51
C LEU A 38 -16.07 -1.69 -1.18
N VAL A 39 -16.23 -0.38 -1.03
CA VAL A 39 -15.88 0.34 0.20
C VAL A 39 -16.76 -0.10 1.37
N HIS A 40 -18.07 -0.24 1.17
CA HIS A 40 -19.00 -0.73 2.20
C HIS A 40 -18.66 -2.15 2.63
N ARG A 41 -18.33 -3.02 1.67
CA ARG A 41 -17.92 -4.39 1.93
C ARG A 41 -16.58 -4.42 2.68
N ALA A 42 -15.61 -3.61 2.28
CA ALA A 42 -14.31 -3.53 2.94
C ALA A 42 -14.45 -3.10 4.40
N LEU A 43 -15.23 -2.04 4.68
CA LEU A 43 -15.54 -1.60 6.04
C LEU A 43 -16.24 -2.72 6.84
N SER A 44 -17.24 -3.37 6.27
CA SER A 44 -17.94 -4.50 6.89
C SER A 44 -17.02 -5.70 7.18
N LEU A 45 -15.94 -5.87 6.41
CA LEU A 45 -14.97 -6.95 6.58
C LEU A 45 -13.81 -6.60 7.52
N GLY A 46 -13.76 -5.37 8.04
CA GLY A 46 -12.75 -4.94 9.02
C GLY A 46 -11.70 -3.96 8.51
N VAL A 47 -11.69 -3.62 7.22
CA VAL A 47 -10.74 -2.63 6.68
C VAL A 47 -11.01 -1.26 7.30
N ARG A 48 -9.96 -0.59 7.79
CA ARG A 48 -10.04 0.74 8.42
C ARG A 48 -9.04 1.74 7.86
N ALA A 49 -8.42 1.47 6.71
CA ALA A 49 -7.55 2.43 6.04
C ALA A 49 -7.70 2.37 4.53
N PHE A 50 -7.73 3.54 3.90
CA PHE A 50 -7.88 3.70 2.45
C PHE A 50 -6.76 4.57 1.90
N ASP A 51 -6.04 4.08 0.89
CA ASP A 51 -5.01 4.82 0.15
C ASP A 51 -5.52 5.23 -1.23
N THR A 52 -5.35 6.50 -1.59
CA THR A 52 -5.78 7.06 -2.87
C THR A 52 -4.75 8.08 -3.40
N SER A 53 -5.05 8.78 -4.49
CA SER A 53 -4.22 9.87 -4.99
C SER A 53 -5.01 10.76 -5.95
N PRO A 54 -4.72 12.08 -6.01
CA PRO A 54 -5.26 12.95 -7.06
C PRO A 54 -4.84 12.54 -8.47
N TYR A 55 -3.74 11.77 -8.61
CA TYR A 55 -3.28 11.23 -9.89
C TYR A 55 -4.10 10.01 -10.36
N TYR A 56 -4.81 9.32 -9.46
CA TYR A 56 -5.54 8.09 -9.79
C TYR A 56 -6.88 8.36 -10.48
N GLY A 57 -6.91 9.21 -11.50
CA GLY A 57 -8.13 9.57 -12.23
C GLY A 57 -9.24 10.01 -11.27
N PRO A 58 -10.45 9.40 -11.31
CA PRO A 58 -11.57 9.76 -10.45
C PRO A 58 -11.53 9.11 -9.06
N ALA A 59 -10.47 8.39 -8.67
CA ALA A 59 -10.46 7.56 -7.46
C ALA A 59 -10.75 8.33 -6.16
N GLU A 60 -10.27 9.57 -6.00
CA GLU A 60 -10.61 10.40 -4.83
C GLU A 60 -12.10 10.73 -4.75
N GLU A 61 -12.72 11.06 -5.89
CA GLU A 61 -14.15 11.40 -5.97
C GLU A 61 -15.02 10.16 -5.74
N LEU A 62 -14.62 9.02 -6.30
CA LEU A 62 -15.30 7.73 -6.11
C LEU A 62 -15.20 7.25 -4.65
N LEU A 63 -14.01 7.35 -4.04
CA LEU A 63 -13.80 7.00 -2.63
C LEU A 63 -14.56 7.96 -1.70
N GLY A 64 -14.49 9.27 -1.95
CA GLY A 64 -15.21 10.27 -1.16
C GLY A 64 -16.71 10.06 -1.18
N THR A 65 -17.28 9.83 -2.37
CA THR A 65 -18.71 9.51 -2.54
C THR A 65 -19.10 8.24 -1.76
N ALA A 66 -18.26 7.21 -1.78
CA ALA A 66 -18.50 5.97 -1.08
C ALA A 66 -18.42 6.10 0.46
N LEU A 67 -17.55 6.98 0.96
CA LEU A 67 -17.37 7.25 2.39
C LEU A 67 -18.38 8.25 2.96
N ASP A 68 -19.02 9.08 2.13
CA ASP A 68 -20.05 10.06 2.54
C ASP A 68 -21.49 9.49 2.50
N THR A 69 -21.65 8.19 2.20
CA THR A 69 -22.98 7.57 2.25
C THR A 69 -23.53 7.50 3.67
N GLU A 70 -24.85 7.45 3.79
CA GLU A 70 -25.52 7.33 5.09
C GLU A 70 -25.10 6.07 5.86
N PHE A 71 -24.89 4.95 5.16
CA PHE A 71 -24.38 3.72 5.75
C PHE A 71 -23.03 3.94 6.45
N VAL A 72 -22.09 4.64 5.78
CA VAL A 72 -20.76 4.86 6.36
C VAL A 72 -20.83 5.86 7.50
N ARG A 73 -21.51 7.01 7.32
CA ARG A 73 -21.59 8.05 8.35
C ARG A 73 -22.25 7.57 9.65
N SER A 74 -23.24 6.67 9.55
CA SER A 74 -23.95 6.14 10.72
C SER A 74 -23.20 5.03 11.46
N GLN A 75 -22.36 4.24 10.78
CA GLN A 75 -21.71 3.06 11.38
C GLN A 75 -20.20 3.20 11.58
N PHE A 76 -19.56 4.05 10.78
CA PHE A 76 -18.10 4.23 10.75
C PHE A 76 -17.80 5.73 10.82
N PRO A 77 -17.76 6.34 12.01
CA PRO A 77 -17.45 7.75 12.16
C PRO A 77 -16.07 8.05 11.54
N ARG A 78 -15.87 9.25 10.98
CA ARG A 78 -14.63 9.60 10.24
C ARG A 78 -13.33 9.31 11.02
N SER A 79 -13.36 9.37 12.35
CA SER A 79 -12.22 9.05 13.23
C SER A 79 -11.92 7.57 13.39
N SER A 80 -12.81 6.66 12.96
CA SER A 80 -12.61 5.21 13.08
C SER A 80 -11.81 4.61 11.93
N TYR A 81 -11.43 5.39 10.92
CA TYR A 81 -10.64 4.92 9.78
C TYR A 81 -9.67 6.00 9.30
N HIS A 82 -8.67 5.58 8.53
CA HIS A 82 -7.62 6.45 7.99
C HIS A 82 -7.82 6.68 6.49
N ILE A 83 -7.61 7.92 6.05
CA ILE A 83 -7.49 8.27 4.64
C ILE A 83 -6.06 8.71 4.36
N LEU A 84 -5.40 7.99 3.46
CA LEU A 84 -4.08 8.27 2.95
C LEU A 84 -4.23 8.79 1.50
N THR A 85 -3.64 9.93 1.19
CA THR A 85 -3.61 10.47 -0.17
C THR A 85 -2.25 11.08 -0.47
N LYS A 86 -2.11 11.71 -1.64
CA LYS A 86 -0.81 12.16 -2.15
C LYS A 86 -0.90 13.55 -2.79
N VAL A 87 0.25 14.18 -2.97
CA VAL A 87 0.44 15.46 -3.69
C VAL A 87 1.62 15.35 -4.65
N GLY A 88 1.87 16.39 -5.45
CA GLY A 88 3.04 16.46 -6.34
C GLY A 88 2.73 15.98 -7.75
N ARG A 89 2.39 14.69 -7.92
CA ARG A 89 2.04 14.13 -9.22
C ARG A 89 0.64 14.56 -9.69
N ILE A 90 0.55 15.13 -10.88
CA ILE A 90 -0.68 15.67 -11.48
C ILE A 90 -1.18 14.77 -12.60
N ALA A 91 -0.28 14.43 -13.52
CA ALA A 91 -0.55 13.58 -14.67
C ALA A 91 0.65 12.64 -14.91
N ALA A 92 0.61 11.87 -15.99
CA ALA A 92 1.66 10.88 -16.29
C ALA A 92 3.06 11.52 -16.34
N SER A 93 3.16 12.71 -16.93
CA SER A 93 4.41 13.45 -17.14
C SER A 93 4.41 14.85 -16.51
N GLU A 94 3.43 15.19 -15.66
CA GLU A 94 3.32 16.51 -15.04
C GLU A 94 3.37 16.42 -13.52
N PHE A 95 4.30 17.17 -12.94
CA PHE A 95 4.58 17.19 -11.50
C PHE A 95 4.72 18.64 -11.02
N ASP A 96 4.19 18.94 -9.84
CA ASP A 96 4.34 20.25 -9.19
C ASP A 96 4.45 20.08 -7.68
N TYR A 97 5.66 20.29 -7.18
CA TYR A 97 6.00 20.15 -5.78
C TYR A 97 6.11 21.50 -5.08
N SER A 98 5.76 22.59 -5.77
CA SER A 98 5.83 23.93 -5.18
C SER A 98 4.86 24.05 -3.99
N PRO A 99 5.20 24.84 -2.95
CA PRO A 99 4.36 25.00 -1.76
C PRO A 99 2.91 25.40 -2.08
N SER A 100 2.73 26.32 -3.02
CA SER A 100 1.40 26.79 -3.43
C SER A 100 0.56 25.67 -4.06
N TRP A 101 1.15 24.82 -4.91
CA TRP A 101 0.46 23.67 -5.46
C TRP A 101 0.17 22.59 -4.42
N VAL A 102 1.10 22.33 -3.50
CA VAL A 102 0.90 21.39 -2.38
C VAL A 102 -0.34 21.79 -1.58
N ARG A 103 -0.48 23.07 -1.19
CA ARG A 103 -1.69 23.57 -0.50
C ARG A 103 -2.95 23.42 -1.35
N HIS A 104 -2.89 23.79 -2.62
CA HIS A 104 -4.03 23.63 -3.53
C HIS A 104 -4.47 22.16 -3.64
N SER A 105 -3.52 21.25 -3.82
CA SER A 105 -3.78 19.82 -3.94
C SER A 105 -4.40 19.25 -2.66
N VAL A 106 -3.90 19.61 -1.48
CA VAL A 106 -4.52 19.21 -0.20
C VAL A 106 -5.97 19.67 -0.10
N ARG A 107 -6.25 20.95 -0.40
CA ARG A 107 -7.62 21.49 -0.40
C ARG A 107 -8.53 20.78 -1.40
N ARG A 108 -8.01 20.46 -2.59
CA ARG A 108 -8.74 19.71 -3.61
C ARG A 108 -9.07 18.30 -3.13
N SER A 109 -8.11 17.59 -2.54
CA SER A 109 -8.32 16.24 -1.98
C SER A 109 -9.37 16.24 -0.87
N LEU A 110 -9.33 17.19 0.07
CA LEU A 110 -10.32 17.33 1.14
C LEU A 110 -11.76 17.43 0.59
N ARG A 111 -11.95 18.25 -0.45
CA ARG A 111 -13.26 18.38 -1.12
C ARG A 111 -13.70 17.08 -1.81
N ARG A 112 -12.81 16.46 -2.58
CA ARG A 112 -13.12 15.23 -3.33
C ARG A 112 -13.41 14.04 -2.42
N LEU A 113 -12.72 13.97 -1.30
CA LEU A 113 -12.86 12.91 -0.29
C LEU A 113 -13.95 13.21 0.75
N CYS A 114 -14.69 14.31 0.58
CA CYS A 114 -15.78 14.73 1.46
C CYS A 114 -15.36 14.75 2.96
N THR A 115 -14.18 15.27 3.26
CA THR A 115 -13.62 15.24 4.63
C THR A 115 -12.91 16.53 5.02
N SER A 116 -12.80 16.78 6.32
CA SER A 116 -12.13 17.96 6.87
C SER A 116 -10.64 17.76 7.17
N TYR A 117 -10.15 16.51 7.17
CA TYR A 117 -8.73 16.21 7.37
C TYR A 117 -8.29 14.93 6.65
N LEU A 118 -6.99 14.84 6.38
CA LEU A 118 -6.30 13.70 5.81
C LEU A 118 -5.36 13.10 6.87
N ASP A 119 -5.36 11.78 7.00
CA ASP A 119 -4.52 11.12 8.00
C ASP A 119 -3.06 11.10 7.54
N VAL A 120 -2.77 10.63 6.33
CA VAL A 120 -1.41 10.65 5.77
C VAL A 120 -1.42 11.33 4.41
N VAL A 121 -0.47 12.23 4.17
CA VAL A 121 -0.23 12.81 2.84
C VAL A 121 1.20 12.51 2.38
N TYR A 122 1.31 11.83 1.24
CA TYR A 122 2.59 11.52 0.60
C TYR A 122 2.96 12.52 -0.49
N CYS A 123 4.23 12.90 -0.60
CA CYS A 123 4.76 13.38 -1.87
C CYS A 123 4.87 12.20 -2.85
N HIS A 124 4.17 12.26 -4.00
CA HIS A 124 3.95 11.11 -4.89
C HIS A 124 4.99 10.99 -6.01
N ASP A 125 5.61 9.81 -6.12
CA ASP A 125 6.58 9.46 -7.16
C ASP A 125 7.74 10.46 -7.17
N VAL A 126 8.36 10.56 -5.99
CA VAL A 126 9.44 11.52 -5.69
C VAL A 126 10.67 11.35 -6.57
N GLU A 127 10.84 10.20 -7.23
CA GLU A 127 11.94 9.99 -8.17
C GLU A 127 11.84 10.82 -9.46
N PHE A 128 10.68 11.41 -9.76
CA PHE A 128 10.45 12.23 -10.97
C PHE A 128 10.86 13.70 -10.82
N VAL A 129 11.25 14.13 -9.62
CA VAL A 129 11.62 15.52 -9.31
C VAL A 129 12.94 15.58 -8.56
N SER A 130 13.51 16.78 -8.41
CA SER A 130 14.74 16.93 -7.64
C SER A 130 14.51 16.73 -6.15
N ALA A 131 15.55 16.27 -5.43
CA ALA A 131 15.50 16.11 -3.98
C ALA A 131 15.16 17.42 -3.24
N ALA A 132 15.58 18.57 -3.79
CA ALA A 132 15.25 19.88 -3.26
C ALA A 132 13.74 20.18 -3.32
N GLU A 133 13.08 19.84 -4.44
CA GLU A 133 11.63 19.98 -4.58
C GLU A 133 10.87 19.06 -3.63
N VAL A 134 11.33 17.82 -3.43
CA VAL A 134 10.75 16.90 -2.43
C VAL A 134 10.85 17.50 -1.03
N LEU A 135 12.03 18.02 -0.65
CA LEU A 135 12.25 18.62 0.66
C LEU A 135 11.37 19.85 0.88
N GLU A 136 11.19 20.70 -0.14
CA GLU A 136 10.30 21.86 -0.09
C GLU A 136 8.84 21.43 0.11
N ALA A 137 8.37 20.45 -0.65
CA ALA A 137 7.00 19.92 -0.51
C ALA A 137 6.76 19.29 0.87
N VAL A 138 7.72 18.53 1.42
CA VAL A 138 7.64 17.95 2.76
C VAL A 138 7.55 19.04 3.83
N ARG A 139 8.38 20.10 3.72
CA ARG A 139 8.31 21.27 4.63
C ARG A 139 6.93 21.92 4.57
N GLU A 140 6.35 22.05 3.38
CA GLU A 140 5.02 22.63 3.24
C GLU A 140 3.91 21.74 3.81
N LEU A 141 3.96 20.42 3.60
CA LEU A 141 3.00 19.49 4.23
C LEU A 141 3.08 19.55 5.76
N ARG A 142 4.28 19.63 6.33
CA ARG A 142 4.46 19.81 7.79
C ARG A 142 3.94 21.17 8.25
N ARG A 143 4.07 22.20 7.43
CA ARG A 143 3.48 23.51 7.71
C ARG A 143 1.95 23.44 7.75
N ILE A 144 1.31 22.81 6.77
CA ILE A 144 -0.14 22.57 6.76
C ILE A 144 -0.57 21.75 8.00
N ARG A 145 0.17 20.70 8.35
CA ARG A 145 -0.07 19.92 9.59
C ARG A 145 -0.05 20.80 10.84
N ASN A 146 0.95 21.67 10.94
CA ASN A 146 1.21 22.46 12.14
C ASN A 146 0.35 23.72 12.28
N GLU A 147 -0.09 24.30 11.16
CA GLU A 147 -0.88 25.55 11.08
C GLU A 147 -2.38 25.27 10.85
N ASP A 148 -2.72 24.46 9.84
CA ASP A 148 -4.11 24.27 9.39
C ASP A 148 -4.77 23.05 10.03
N HIS A 149 -3.97 22.08 10.53
CA HIS A 149 -4.43 20.82 11.14
C HIS A 149 -5.28 19.93 10.23
N THR A 150 -5.26 20.18 8.92
CA THR A 150 -5.97 19.39 7.91
C THR A 150 -5.19 18.17 7.41
N VAL A 151 -3.92 18.04 7.80
CA VAL A 151 -3.04 16.88 7.55
C VAL A 151 -2.47 16.43 8.88
N LYS A 152 -2.45 15.12 9.18
CA LYS A 152 -1.88 14.60 10.44
C LYS A 152 -0.44 14.11 10.28
N TYR A 153 -0.16 13.29 9.27
CA TYR A 153 1.14 12.66 9.04
C TYR A 153 1.65 12.94 7.63
N VAL A 154 2.97 13.02 7.49
CA VAL A 154 3.66 13.40 6.26
C VAL A 154 4.63 12.31 5.82
N GLY A 155 4.56 11.94 4.55
CA GLY A 155 5.41 10.91 3.98
C GLY A 155 5.85 11.19 2.55
N ILE A 156 6.59 10.24 1.99
CA ILE A 156 6.93 10.19 0.56
C ILE A 156 6.55 8.82 -0.01
N SER A 157 6.27 8.75 -1.30
CA SER A 157 6.06 7.49 -2.02
C SER A 157 6.78 7.47 -3.36
N GLY A 158 7.21 6.29 -3.81
CA GLY A 158 7.90 6.15 -5.09
C GLY A 158 8.33 4.72 -5.39
N TYR A 159 8.99 4.53 -6.53
CA TYR A 159 9.43 3.20 -6.97
C TYR A 159 10.84 2.82 -6.53
N PRO A 160 11.94 3.51 -6.87
CA PRO A 160 13.26 2.97 -6.59
C PRO A 160 13.58 3.05 -5.09
N VAL A 161 13.77 1.88 -4.45
CA VAL A 161 14.01 1.77 -2.99
C VAL A 161 15.16 2.66 -2.52
N HIS A 162 16.26 2.70 -3.27
CA HIS A 162 17.42 3.52 -2.91
C HIS A 162 17.09 5.02 -2.89
N ILE A 163 16.30 5.53 -3.85
CA ILE A 163 15.89 6.94 -3.89
C ILE A 163 15.03 7.28 -2.67
N LEU A 164 14.09 6.40 -2.30
CA LEU A 164 13.28 6.59 -1.09
C LEU A 164 14.14 6.68 0.16
N CYS A 165 15.16 5.81 0.28
CA CYS A 165 16.10 5.84 1.40
C CYS A 165 16.94 7.12 1.42
N ASP A 166 17.54 7.49 0.28
CA ASP A 166 18.37 8.70 0.15
C ASP A 166 17.56 9.96 0.53
N LEU A 167 16.30 10.04 0.10
CA LEU A 167 15.41 11.14 0.41
C LEU A 167 14.98 11.15 1.89
N ALA A 168 14.68 10.00 2.49
CA ALA A 168 14.33 9.92 3.91
C ALA A 168 15.50 10.34 4.81
N GLU A 169 16.71 9.87 4.51
CA GLU A 169 17.95 10.26 5.20
C GLU A 169 18.23 11.76 5.05
N MET A 170 18.05 12.31 3.84
CA MET A 170 18.15 13.75 3.59
C MET A 170 17.11 14.53 4.39
N VAL A 171 15.83 14.14 4.37
CA VAL A 171 14.78 14.85 5.12
C VAL A 171 15.11 14.88 6.60
N LEU A 172 15.55 13.75 7.19
CA LEU A 172 15.99 13.71 8.58
C LEU A 172 17.15 14.68 8.84
N ARG A 173 18.21 14.64 8.02
CA ARG A 173 19.37 15.54 8.17
C ARG A 173 19.00 17.02 8.05
N GLU A 174 18.20 17.39 7.05
CA GLU A 174 17.93 18.79 6.68
C GLU A 174 16.80 19.42 7.52
N THR A 175 16.06 18.63 8.29
CA THR A 175 14.91 19.11 9.08
C THR A 175 14.96 18.73 10.55
N GLY A 176 15.77 17.73 10.93
CA GLY A 176 15.82 17.17 12.29
C GLY A 176 14.60 16.32 12.65
N GLU A 177 13.64 16.16 11.75
CA GLU A 177 12.40 15.39 11.96
C GLU A 177 12.32 14.28 10.90
N PRO A 178 12.21 13.00 11.27
CA PRO A 178 12.05 11.91 10.32
C PRO A 178 10.66 11.95 9.64
N LEU A 179 10.50 11.20 8.56
CA LEU A 179 9.19 11.04 7.90
C LEU A 179 8.30 10.09 8.71
N ASP A 180 7.00 10.40 8.80
CA ASP A 180 6.03 9.52 9.46
C ASP A 180 5.83 8.22 8.64
N ALA A 181 5.89 8.34 7.30
CA ALA A 181 5.75 7.20 6.42
C ALA A 181 6.59 7.28 5.14
N VAL A 182 7.09 6.14 4.68
CA VAL A 182 7.71 5.98 3.35
C VAL A 182 7.03 4.82 2.64
N MET A 183 6.22 5.10 1.64
CA MET A 183 5.50 4.07 0.88
C MET A 183 6.32 3.63 -0.34
N SER A 184 6.60 2.34 -0.43
CA SER A 184 7.21 1.73 -1.60
C SER A 184 6.19 0.83 -2.29
N TYR A 185 6.12 0.87 -3.62
CA TYR A 185 5.25 -0.02 -4.38
C TYR A 185 6.03 -1.03 -5.23
N ALA A 186 5.51 -2.25 -5.33
CA ALA A 186 6.06 -3.34 -6.15
C ALA A 186 7.49 -3.80 -5.81
N ASN A 187 8.06 -3.40 -4.66
CA ASN A 187 9.39 -3.83 -4.19
C ASN A 187 9.38 -4.83 -3.04
N PHE A 188 8.20 -5.22 -2.56
CA PHE A 188 8.03 -6.42 -1.77
C PHE A 188 6.84 -7.24 -2.32
N THR A 189 7.17 -8.09 -3.27
CA THR A 189 6.29 -8.98 -4.02
C THR A 189 6.98 -10.34 -4.15
N LEU A 190 6.28 -11.34 -4.67
CA LEU A 190 6.92 -12.63 -4.96
C LEU A 190 8.11 -12.51 -5.95
N GLN A 191 8.07 -11.54 -6.86
CA GLN A 191 9.14 -11.28 -7.82
C GLN A 191 10.28 -10.45 -7.24
N ASN A 192 10.02 -9.53 -6.31
CA ASN A 192 11.01 -8.56 -5.82
C ASN A 192 10.89 -8.34 -4.31
N THR A 193 11.99 -8.51 -3.59
CA THR A 193 12.10 -8.45 -2.13
C THR A 193 13.03 -7.33 -1.62
N ARG A 194 13.49 -6.45 -2.53
CA ARG A 194 14.49 -5.41 -2.23
C ARG A 194 14.07 -4.41 -1.16
N LEU A 195 12.77 -4.19 -0.97
CA LEU A 195 12.29 -3.33 0.11
C LEU A 195 12.72 -3.87 1.49
N SER A 196 12.70 -5.19 1.68
CA SER A 196 13.15 -5.81 2.94
C SER A 196 14.68 -5.78 3.07
N THR A 197 15.39 -6.23 2.03
CA THR A 197 16.85 -6.41 2.11
C THR A 197 17.63 -5.10 2.05
N GLU A 198 17.14 -4.10 1.32
CA GLU A 198 17.84 -2.82 1.13
C GLU A 198 17.13 -1.64 1.79
N GLY A 199 15.79 -1.65 1.77
CA GLY A 199 14.97 -0.54 2.29
C GLY A 199 14.89 -0.51 3.81
N VAL A 200 14.42 -1.58 4.44
CA VAL A 200 14.17 -1.63 5.89
C VAL A 200 15.39 -1.21 6.72
N PRO A 201 16.62 -1.71 6.49
CA PRO A 201 17.78 -1.30 7.30
C PRO A 201 18.03 0.21 7.26
N ARG A 202 17.90 0.83 6.07
CA ARG A 202 18.14 2.26 5.88
C ARG A 202 17.00 3.12 6.40
N LEU A 203 15.75 2.73 6.16
CA LEU A 203 14.56 3.48 6.61
C LEU A 203 14.42 3.46 8.13
N VAL A 204 14.77 2.34 8.79
CA VAL A 204 14.91 2.28 10.25
C VAL A 204 15.98 3.27 10.74
N ALA A 205 17.16 3.28 10.11
CA ALA A 205 18.25 4.19 10.46
C ALA A 205 17.89 5.67 10.23
N ALA A 206 17.06 5.95 9.22
CA ALA A 206 16.50 7.27 8.95
C ALA A 206 15.33 7.66 9.88
N GLY A 207 14.98 6.80 10.85
CA GLY A 207 13.94 7.06 11.85
C GLY A 207 12.51 7.05 11.30
N VAL A 208 12.28 6.47 10.12
CA VAL A 208 10.94 6.36 9.52
C VAL A 208 10.06 5.49 10.39
N ASP A 209 8.86 5.98 10.73
CA ASP A 209 7.97 5.25 11.65
C ASP A 209 7.27 4.06 10.97
N VAL A 210 6.68 4.27 9.80
CA VAL A 210 5.95 3.22 9.06
C VAL A 210 6.40 3.12 7.58
N VAL A 211 6.56 1.90 7.06
CA VAL A 211 6.84 1.65 5.63
C VAL A 211 5.75 0.76 5.03
N PRO A 212 4.71 1.35 4.40
CA PRO A 212 3.71 0.58 3.69
C PRO A 212 4.28 -0.04 2.41
N ASN A 213 4.04 -1.35 2.22
CA ASN A 213 4.29 -2.06 0.98
C ASN A 213 3.04 -2.05 0.11
N ALA A 214 3.06 -1.27 -0.97
CA ALA A 214 1.95 -1.19 -1.89
C ALA A 214 2.14 -2.11 -3.11
N SER A 215 1.02 -2.49 -3.73
CA SER A 215 1.01 -3.32 -4.94
C SER A 215 1.72 -4.67 -4.76
N PRO A 216 1.25 -5.55 -3.84
CA PRO A 216 1.86 -6.86 -3.59
C PRO A 216 1.88 -7.79 -4.83
N LEU A 217 1.03 -7.51 -5.82
CA LEU A 217 1.01 -8.20 -7.12
C LEU A 217 1.91 -7.55 -8.18
N GLY A 218 2.77 -6.60 -7.81
CA GLY A 218 3.62 -5.86 -8.75
C GLY A 218 2.79 -5.07 -9.77
N MET A 219 1.81 -4.29 -9.31
CA MET A 219 0.84 -3.56 -10.15
C MET A 219 0.06 -4.47 -11.12
N GLY A 220 -0.15 -5.73 -10.72
CA GLY A 220 -0.86 -6.73 -11.51
C GLY A 220 0.04 -7.53 -12.45
N LEU A 221 1.37 -7.39 -12.38
CA LEU A 221 2.30 -8.26 -13.09
C LEU A 221 2.12 -9.74 -12.72
N LEU A 222 1.94 -10.04 -11.43
CA LEU A 222 1.87 -11.40 -10.89
C LEU A 222 0.45 -11.98 -10.97
N ARG A 223 -0.12 -12.01 -12.18
CA ARG A 223 -1.47 -12.50 -12.46
C ARG A 223 -1.47 -13.49 -13.61
N GLN A 224 -2.40 -14.44 -13.58
CA GLN A 224 -2.56 -15.41 -14.65
C GLN A 224 -2.93 -14.78 -16.01
N GLN A 225 -3.70 -13.68 -16.00
CA GLN A 225 -4.15 -13.01 -17.22
C GLN A 225 -3.11 -12.02 -17.78
N GLY A 226 -1.92 -11.95 -17.18
CA GLY A 226 -0.91 -10.94 -17.48
C GLY A 226 -1.22 -9.59 -16.85
N VAL A 227 -0.44 -8.57 -17.27
CA VAL A 227 -0.58 -7.20 -16.75
C VAL A 227 -1.97 -6.63 -17.05
N PRO A 228 -2.52 -5.76 -16.18
CA PRO A 228 -3.79 -5.10 -16.43
C PRO A 228 -3.75 -4.24 -17.72
N VAL A 229 -4.84 -4.23 -18.45
CA VAL A 229 -5.06 -3.38 -19.63
C VAL A 229 -6.40 -2.67 -19.44
N GLY A 230 -6.35 -1.42 -18.98
CA GLY A 230 -7.50 -0.52 -18.90
C GLY A 230 -7.66 0.33 -20.15
N ALA A 231 -8.32 1.48 -20.02
CA ALA A 231 -8.50 2.42 -21.13
C ALA A 231 -7.17 2.97 -21.69
N LEU A 232 -6.10 2.97 -20.88
CA LEU A 232 -4.78 3.44 -21.30
C LEU A 232 -3.94 2.38 -22.06
N GLY A 233 -4.50 1.20 -22.33
CA GLY A 233 -3.80 0.14 -23.06
C GLY A 233 -2.63 -0.47 -22.26
N ASN A 234 -1.53 -0.77 -22.94
CA ASN A 234 -0.34 -1.38 -22.33
C ASN A 234 0.55 -0.32 -21.67
N TRP A 235 0.33 -0.05 -20.38
CA TRP A 235 1.06 0.97 -19.60
C TRP A 235 2.11 0.39 -18.65
N HIS A 236 2.09 -0.92 -18.38
CA HIS A 236 2.90 -1.52 -17.33
C HIS A 236 4.41 -1.44 -17.66
N PRO A 237 5.29 -1.02 -16.75
CA PRO A 237 6.71 -0.78 -17.06
C PRO A 237 7.57 -2.05 -17.19
N ALA A 238 7.09 -3.21 -16.74
CA ALA A 238 7.84 -4.46 -16.84
C ALA A 238 8.19 -4.80 -18.31
N PRO A 239 9.46 -5.18 -18.61
CA PRO A 239 9.88 -5.56 -19.95
C PRO A 239 9.24 -6.88 -20.39
N ASP A 240 9.14 -7.09 -21.70
CA ASP A 240 8.45 -8.26 -22.29
C ASP A 240 9.00 -9.59 -21.80
N ASP A 241 10.31 -9.71 -21.61
CA ASP A 241 10.92 -10.96 -21.16
C ASP A 241 10.60 -11.27 -19.69
N LEU A 242 10.45 -10.26 -18.84
CA LEU A 242 9.92 -10.44 -17.48
C LEU A 242 8.46 -10.89 -17.52
N ARG A 243 7.65 -10.26 -18.36
CA ARG A 243 6.22 -10.65 -18.54
C ARG A 243 6.11 -12.10 -19.01
N LYS A 244 6.94 -12.52 -19.98
CA LYS A 244 7.00 -13.91 -20.46
C LYS A 244 7.40 -14.87 -19.34
N ALA A 245 8.42 -14.53 -18.55
CA ALA A 245 8.86 -15.36 -17.42
C ALA A 245 7.74 -15.54 -16.37
N VAL A 246 7.02 -14.47 -16.03
CA VAL A 246 5.86 -14.54 -15.13
C VAL A 246 4.72 -15.37 -15.73
N GLN A 247 4.47 -15.26 -17.04
CA GLN A 247 3.46 -16.07 -17.71
C GLN A 247 3.81 -17.57 -17.68
N LEU A 248 5.08 -17.93 -17.89
CA LEU A 248 5.57 -19.30 -17.76
C LEU A 248 5.40 -19.82 -16.32
N ALA A 249 5.77 -19.00 -15.34
CA ALA A 249 5.57 -19.33 -13.94
C ALA A 249 4.08 -19.52 -13.60
N SER A 250 3.18 -18.69 -14.16
CA SER A 250 1.74 -18.85 -13.97
C SER A 250 1.19 -20.13 -14.62
N GLN A 251 1.67 -20.50 -15.80
CA GLN A 251 1.30 -21.77 -16.42
C GLN A 251 1.76 -22.96 -15.57
N TRP A 252 2.93 -22.86 -14.95
CA TRP A 252 3.43 -23.86 -14.02
C TRP A 252 2.59 -23.96 -12.74
N THR A 253 2.22 -22.85 -12.11
CA THR A 253 1.35 -22.89 -10.91
C THR A 253 -0.02 -23.49 -11.22
N ASN A 254 -0.57 -23.21 -12.39
CA ASN A 254 -1.85 -23.78 -12.82
C ASN A 254 -1.80 -25.31 -12.91
N LYS A 255 -0.68 -25.89 -13.35
CA LYS A 255 -0.47 -27.36 -13.34
C LYS A 255 -0.43 -27.95 -11.93
N GLN A 256 -0.18 -27.13 -10.92
CA GLN A 256 -0.22 -27.48 -9.49
C GLN A 256 -1.57 -27.17 -8.84
N ALA A 257 -2.60 -26.87 -9.65
CA ALA A 257 -3.94 -26.45 -9.21
C ALA A 257 -3.95 -25.21 -8.30
N GLU A 258 -3.05 -24.24 -8.55
CA GLU A 258 -2.98 -22.97 -7.83
C GLU A 258 -2.84 -21.78 -8.78
N LYS A 259 -3.51 -20.68 -8.43
CA LYS A 259 -3.43 -19.42 -9.18
C LYS A 259 -2.20 -18.63 -8.75
N MET A 260 -1.47 -18.08 -9.72
CA MET A 260 -0.28 -17.25 -9.49
C MET A 260 -0.58 -16.10 -8.52
N GLU A 261 -1.66 -15.36 -8.75
CA GLU A 261 -2.04 -14.20 -7.94
C GLU A 261 -2.35 -14.57 -6.48
N VAL A 262 -2.90 -15.77 -6.21
CA VAL A 262 -3.16 -16.24 -4.84
C VAL A 262 -1.84 -16.53 -4.13
N VAL A 263 -0.90 -17.21 -4.80
CA VAL A 263 0.44 -17.48 -4.24
C VAL A 263 1.20 -16.17 -3.98
N ALA A 264 1.13 -15.24 -4.93
CA ALA A 264 1.83 -13.95 -4.86
C ALA A 264 1.28 -13.04 -3.75
N VAL A 265 -0.05 -12.90 -3.63
CA VAL A 265 -0.66 -12.12 -2.54
C VAL A 265 -0.36 -12.74 -1.19
N HIS A 266 -0.53 -14.07 -1.04
CA HIS A 266 -0.25 -14.74 0.23
C HIS A 266 1.21 -14.58 0.64
N PHE A 267 2.16 -14.81 -0.28
CA PHE A 267 3.59 -14.59 -0.01
C PHE A 267 3.87 -13.16 0.45
N ALA A 268 3.36 -12.17 -0.29
CA ALA A 268 3.66 -10.77 0.00
C ALA A 268 3.04 -10.31 1.32
N LEU A 269 1.78 -10.65 1.59
CA LEU A 269 1.10 -10.29 2.85
C LEU A 269 1.76 -10.98 4.04
N GLU A 270 1.94 -12.30 3.98
CA GLU A 270 2.51 -13.08 5.09
C GLU A 270 3.95 -12.67 5.41
N SER A 271 4.79 -12.56 4.39
CA SER A 271 6.22 -12.27 4.60
C SER A 271 6.42 -10.81 5.01
N TRP A 272 5.67 -9.87 4.40
CA TRP A 272 5.80 -8.45 4.76
C TRP A 272 5.27 -8.18 6.16
N LEU A 273 4.21 -8.87 6.61
CA LEU A 273 3.69 -8.72 7.96
C LEU A 273 4.79 -8.92 9.02
N ARG A 274 5.71 -9.86 8.77
CA ARG A 274 6.87 -10.18 9.62
C ARG A 274 8.08 -9.30 9.34
N GLU A 275 8.52 -9.24 8.09
CA GLU A 275 9.75 -8.55 7.70
C GLU A 275 9.64 -7.03 7.84
N GLY A 276 8.44 -6.49 7.64
CA GLY A 276 8.14 -5.07 7.83
C GLY A 276 7.91 -4.66 9.29
N SER A 277 7.96 -5.58 10.26
CA SER A 277 7.67 -5.30 11.68
C SER A 277 8.47 -4.11 12.26
N LYS A 278 9.76 -4.01 11.92
CA LYS A 278 10.64 -2.91 12.40
C LYS A 278 10.18 -1.52 11.97
N VAL A 279 9.37 -1.44 10.92
CA VAL A 279 8.78 -0.24 10.32
C VAL A 279 7.26 -0.43 10.15
N GLY A 280 6.65 -1.16 11.09
CA GLY A 280 5.26 -1.57 11.06
C GLY A 280 4.37 -0.78 12.02
N THR A 281 3.24 -1.38 12.38
CA THR A 281 2.20 -0.77 13.21
C THR A 281 1.65 -1.71 14.28
N HIS A 282 1.14 -1.15 15.37
CA HIS A 282 0.35 -1.82 16.40
C HIS A 282 -1.16 -1.67 16.17
N GLY A 283 -1.56 -1.07 15.03
CA GLY A 283 -2.97 -0.92 14.67
C GLY A 283 -3.69 -2.26 14.54
N ASP A 284 -4.99 -2.25 14.80
CA ASP A 284 -5.83 -3.44 14.80
C ASP A 284 -5.89 -4.07 13.39
N PRO A 285 -5.45 -5.35 13.21
CA PRO A 285 -5.43 -6.02 11.92
C PRO A 285 -6.81 -6.46 11.42
N LEU A 286 -7.83 -6.50 12.29
CA LEU A 286 -9.19 -6.97 11.94
C LEU A 286 -10.23 -5.85 12.01
N GLY A 287 -9.89 -4.70 12.61
CA GLY A 287 -10.85 -3.64 12.90
C GLY A 287 -11.85 -4.10 13.96
N SER A 288 -12.21 -3.21 14.88
CA SER A 288 -12.91 -3.52 16.14
C SER A 288 -14.38 -3.99 16.02
N ALA A 289 -14.75 -4.81 15.02
CA ALA A 289 -16.07 -5.42 14.88
C ALA A 289 -16.18 -6.79 15.57
N ASP A 290 -15.06 -7.51 15.75
CA ASP A 290 -15.03 -8.81 16.45
C ASP A 290 -14.24 -8.71 17.77
N SER A 291 -14.93 -8.40 18.86
CA SER A 291 -14.37 -8.39 20.22
C SER A 291 -13.86 -9.76 20.68
N ALA A 292 -14.21 -10.84 19.97
CA ALA A 292 -13.78 -12.20 20.25
C ALA A 292 -12.37 -12.53 19.72
N HIS A 293 -11.83 -11.78 18.75
CA HIS A 293 -10.47 -11.98 18.22
C HIS A 293 -9.51 -10.82 18.54
N SER A 294 -10.04 -9.65 18.91
CA SER A 294 -9.22 -8.49 19.30
C SER A 294 -8.44 -8.69 20.62
N THR A 295 -8.90 -9.58 21.49
CA THR A 295 -8.32 -9.82 22.83
C THR A 295 -7.21 -10.87 22.86
N SER A 296 -7.00 -11.66 21.79
CA SER A 296 -5.98 -12.71 21.73
C SER A 296 -4.71 -12.31 20.99
N TRP A 297 -4.69 -11.19 20.26
CA TRP A 297 -3.51 -10.83 19.46
C TRP A 297 -2.37 -10.27 20.32
N PRO A 298 -1.17 -10.90 20.35
CA PRO A 298 -0.10 -10.45 21.24
C PRO A 298 0.44 -9.10 20.79
N ARG A 299 0.07 -8.04 21.52
CA ARG A 299 0.41 -6.63 21.22
C ARG A 299 1.91 -6.29 21.29
N ARG A 300 2.82 -7.27 21.36
CA ARG A 300 4.24 -7.03 21.61
C ARG A 300 5.00 -6.56 20.37
N GLU A 301 4.63 -7.03 19.17
CA GLU A 301 5.35 -6.70 17.94
C GLU A 301 4.51 -5.85 16.98
N ARG A 302 5.19 -4.96 16.26
CA ARG A 302 4.61 -4.19 15.16
C ARG A 302 4.42 -5.10 13.94
N LEU A 303 3.42 -4.79 13.14
CA LEU A 303 3.06 -5.51 11.92
C LEU A 303 3.37 -4.71 10.67
N GLY A 304 4.03 -5.35 9.71
CA GLY A 304 4.27 -4.72 8.40
C GLY A 304 2.97 -4.33 7.72
N VAL A 305 2.93 -3.11 7.19
CA VAL A 305 1.72 -2.54 6.58
C VAL A 305 1.70 -2.84 5.09
N SER A 306 0.59 -3.39 4.58
CA SER A 306 0.40 -3.70 3.16
C SER A 306 -0.76 -2.92 2.56
N VAL A 307 -0.58 -2.41 1.33
CA VAL A 307 -1.62 -1.73 0.55
C VAL A 307 -2.06 -2.62 -0.61
N ILE A 308 -3.26 -3.17 -0.52
CA ILE A 308 -3.87 -4.04 -1.54
C ILE A 308 -4.71 -3.21 -2.52
N GLY A 309 -4.83 -3.64 -3.78
CA GLY A 309 -5.71 -2.99 -4.75
C GLY A 309 -6.63 -4.01 -5.38
N VAL A 310 -7.94 -3.75 -5.36
CA VAL A 310 -8.98 -4.62 -5.93
C VAL A 310 -9.98 -3.77 -6.70
N SER A 311 -10.58 -4.31 -7.77
CA SER A 311 -11.67 -3.62 -8.50
C SER A 311 -12.96 -4.44 -8.56
N LYS A 312 -12.97 -5.64 -7.97
CA LYS A 312 -14.14 -6.54 -7.93
C LYS A 312 -14.37 -7.08 -6.52
N LEU A 313 -15.63 -7.39 -6.21
CA LEU A 313 -16.02 -7.88 -4.88
C LEU A 313 -15.40 -9.25 -4.60
N GLU A 314 -15.29 -10.11 -5.61
CA GLU A 314 -14.71 -11.44 -5.46
C GLU A 314 -13.21 -11.36 -5.14
N GLU A 315 -12.51 -10.38 -5.72
CA GLU A 315 -11.09 -10.12 -5.42
C GLU A 315 -10.92 -9.61 -3.98
N LEU A 316 -11.82 -8.75 -3.52
CA LEU A 316 -11.83 -8.27 -2.13
C LEU A 316 -12.09 -9.41 -1.15
N ASP A 317 -13.15 -10.20 -1.37
CA ASP A 317 -13.51 -11.31 -0.49
C ASP A 317 -12.38 -12.34 -0.42
N GLU A 318 -11.75 -12.68 -1.55
CA GLU A 318 -10.60 -13.60 -1.57
C GLU A 318 -9.39 -13.02 -0.84
N THR A 319 -9.08 -11.73 -1.05
CA THR A 319 -7.97 -11.07 -0.34
C THR A 319 -8.21 -11.06 1.17
N MET A 320 -9.45 -10.84 1.62
CA MET A 320 -9.79 -10.87 3.04
C MET A 320 -9.75 -12.29 3.63
N ARG A 321 -10.06 -13.34 2.84
CA ARG A 321 -9.83 -14.74 3.28
C ARG A 321 -8.34 -15.02 3.47
N VAL A 322 -7.51 -14.62 2.50
CA VAL A 322 -6.05 -14.75 2.59
C VAL A 322 -5.52 -14.00 3.81
N TRP A 323 -5.97 -12.76 4.01
CA TRP A 323 -5.55 -11.93 5.14
C TRP A 323 -5.86 -12.60 6.50
N ARG A 324 -7.08 -13.11 6.69
CA ARG A 324 -7.46 -13.82 7.91
C ARG A 324 -6.61 -15.07 8.12
N SER A 325 -6.44 -15.89 7.09
CA SER A 325 -5.59 -17.08 7.15
C SER A 325 -4.13 -16.75 7.53
N VAL A 326 -3.60 -15.62 7.04
CA VAL A 326 -2.25 -15.15 7.42
C VAL A 326 -2.20 -14.74 8.89
N LEU A 327 -3.23 -14.04 9.38
CA LEU A 327 -3.30 -13.63 10.79
C LEU A 327 -3.47 -14.82 11.74
N ASP A 328 -4.30 -15.79 11.39
CA ASP A 328 -4.53 -17.00 12.19
C ASP A 328 -3.22 -17.78 12.34
N GLY A 329 -2.53 -18.05 11.23
CA GLY A 329 -1.22 -18.70 11.28
C GLY A 329 -0.14 -17.86 11.97
N PHE A 330 -0.28 -16.54 12.05
CA PHE A 330 0.64 -15.69 12.80
C PHE A 330 0.38 -15.76 14.31
N ALA A 331 -0.88 -15.78 14.73
CA ALA A 331 -1.26 -15.97 16.13
C ALA A 331 -0.81 -17.34 16.65
N ASP A 332 -1.01 -18.40 15.86
CA ASP A 332 -0.55 -19.76 16.16
C ASP A 332 0.97 -19.82 16.43
N ASP A 333 1.79 -19.12 15.62
CA ASP A 333 3.24 -19.09 15.81
C ASP A 333 3.65 -18.38 17.13
N LEU A 334 2.81 -17.46 17.64
CA LEU A 334 3.05 -16.75 18.90
C LEU A 334 2.54 -17.54 20.12
N ASP A 335 1.45 -18.29 19.96
CA ASP A 335 0.84 -19.12 21.00
C ASP A 335 1.50 -20.50 21.13
N ALA A 336 2.41 -20.86 20.21
CA ALA A 336 3.20 -22.09 20.26
C ALA A 336 4.22 -22.10 21.42
N GLU A 337 3.74 -22.27 22.65
CA GLU A 337 4.50 -22.91 23.73
C GLU A 337 4.83 -24.36 23.30
N PRO A 338 6.04 -24.87 23.58
CA PRO A 338 6.47 -26.18 23.07
C PRO A 338 5.64 -27.31 23.71
N GLY A 339 4.57 -27.75 23.06
CA GLY A 339 4.00 -29.09 23.28
C GLY A 339 2.48 -29.26 23.44
N SER A 340 1.60 -28.30 23.13
CA SER A 340 0.15 -28.56 23.22
C SER A 340 -0.43 -29.15 21.92
N ILE A 341 -0.66 -30.47 21.91
CA ILE A 341 -1.40 -31.19 20.86
C ILE A 341 -2.88 -31.28 21.27
N THR A 342 -3.79 -30.78 20.46
CA THR A 342 -5.25 -30.99 20.60
C THR A 342 -5.69 -32.25 19.85
N PRO A 343 -6.53 -33.13 20.45
CA PRO A 343 -6.95 -34.38 19.82
C PRO A 343 -8.33 -34.27 19.16
N ASN A 344 -8.42 -34.36 17.82
CA ASN A 344 -9.35 -35.26 17.11
C ASN A 344 -9.24 -35.17 15.57
N ASP A 345 -9.53 -36.28 14.90
CA ASP A 345 -9.41 -36.52 13.45
C ASP A 345 -10.33 -35.64 12.56
N ALA A 346 -9.78 -34.50 12.15
CA ALA A 346 -9.87 -33.82 10.86
C ALA A 346 -8.77 -32.76 10.95
N LEU A 347 -7.97 -32.52 9.88
CA LEU A 347 -6.87 -31.54 9.91
C LEU A 347 -7.28 -30.30 10.71
N SER A 348 -6.62 -30.07 11.85
CA SER A 348 -6.94 -28.90 12.67
C SER A 348 -6.72 -27.63 11.83
N ASP A 349 -7.44 -26.54 12.13
CA ASP A 349 -7.26 -25.26 11.41
C ASP A 349 -5.78 -24.83 11.40
N HIS A 350 -5.06 -25.13 12.49
CA HIS A 350 -3.61 -24.98 12.62
C HIS A 350 -2.80 -25.84 11.64
N ASP A 351 -3.07 -27.15 11.56
CA ASP A 351 -2.37 -28.05 10.64
C ASP A 351 -2.65 -27.69 9.18
N TRP A 352 -3.87 -27.26 8.88
CA TRP A 352 -4.26 -26.76 7.57
C TRP A 352 -3.51 -25.47 7.21
N SER A 353 -3.40 -24.53 8.16
CA SER A 353 -2.64 -23.28 8.01
C SER A 353 -1.15 -23.55 7.75
N LEU A 354 -0.52 -24.45 8.52
CA LEU A 354 0.87 -24.86 8.33
C LEU A 354 1.09 -25.53 6.97
N GLN A 355 0.21 -26.45 6.56
CA GLN A 355 0.29 -27.12 5.26
C GLN A 355 0.11 -26.11 4.11
N ARG A 356 -0.83 -25.16 4.25
CA ARG A 356 -1.04 -24.09 3.28
C ARG A 356 0.21 -23.23 3.15
N ARG A 357 0.80 -22.80 4.26
CA ARG A 357 2.05 -22.03 4.30
C ARG A 357 3.20 -22.78 3.62
N GLN A 358 3.37 -24.07 3.93
CA GLN A 358 4.43 -24.88 3.31
C GLN A 358 4.23 -25.06 1.80
N LYS A 359 2.98 -25.23 1.35
CA LYS A 359 2.61 -25.27 -0.07
C LYS A 359 2.94 -23.93 -0.74
N ILE A 360 2.54 -22.81 -0.15
CA ILE A 360 2.82 -21.46 -0.68
C ILE A 360 4.32 -21.22 -0.78
N ARG A 361 5.12 -21.57 0.25
CA ARG A 361 6.59 -21.44 0.21
C ARG A 361 7.21 -22.26 -0.92
N THR A 362 6.76 -23.50 -1.11
CA THR A 362 7.24 -24.37 -2.19
C THR A 362 6.92 -23.79 -3.57
N LEU A 363 5.69 -23.31 -3.76
CA LEU A 363 5.27 -22.66 -5.00
C LEU A 363 6.01 -21.35 -5.24
N ALA A 364 6.16 -20.52 -4.21
CA ALA A 364 6.89 -19.27 -4.26
C ALA A 364 8.34 -19.48 -4.72
N LYS A 365 9.02 -20.50 -4.18
CA LYS A 365 10.36 -20.89 -4.62
C LYS A 365 10.38 -21.29 -6.10
N GLY A 366 9.49 -22.19 -6.53
CA GLY A 366 9.43 -22.61 -7.93
C GLY A 366 9.09 -21.48 -8.90
N ILE A 367 8.22 -20.55 -8.49
CA ILE A 367 7.91 -19.33 -9.26
C ILE A 367 9.16 -18.46 -9.40
N ARG A 368 9.89 -18.21 -8.31
CA ARG A 368 11.13 -17.40 -8.36
C ARG A 368 12.20 -18.06 -9.22
N GLU A 369 12.34 -19.39 -9.18
CA GLU A 369 13.25 -20.13 -10.07
C GLU A 369 12.88 -19.94 -11.55
N LEU A 370 11.59 -19.98 -11.90
CA LEU A 370 11.11 -19.74 -13.27
C LEU A 370 11.22 -18.28 -13.72
N ILE A 371 11.08 -17.32 -12.80
CA ILE A 371 11.35 -15.90 -13.06
C ILE A 371 12.85 -15.68 -13.33
N GLY A 372 13.72 -16.48 -12.73
CA GLY A 372 15.15 -16.55 -13.03
C GLY A 372 15.87 -15.22 -12.76
N ASN A 373 16.60 -14.72 -13.75
CA ASN A 373 17.39 -13.48 -13.65
C ASN A 373 16.54 -12.22 -13.42
N TYR A 374 15.22 -12.32 -13.52
CA TYR A 374 14.32 -11.24 -13.16
C TYR A 374 13.88 -11.27 -11.69
N ALA A 375 14.33 -12.22 -10.88
CA ALA A 375 14.14 -12.15 -9.43
C ALA A 375 14.82 -10.88 -8.91
N ASP A 376 14.09 -10.08 -8.14
CA ASP A 376 14.51 -8.78 -7.61
C ASP A 376 14.89 -7.75 -8.70
N PHE A 377 14.46 -7.96 -9.95
CA PHE A 377 14.60 -6.95 -10.99
C PHE A 377 13.71 -5.73 -10.71
N THR A 378 14.31 -4.55 -10.83
CA THR A 378 13.63 -3.25 -10.83
C THR A 378 13.86 -2.53 -12.15
N TRP A 379 12.81 -1.97 -12.74
CA TRP A 379 12.96 -1.08 -13.90
C TRP A 379 13.43 0.32 -13.47
N LYS A 380 13.85 1.15 -14.44
CA LYS A 380 14.18 2.55 -14.16
C LYS A 380 12.90 3.35 -13.95
N SER A 381 12.89 4.23 -12.96
CA SER A 381 11.84 5.21 -12.71
C SER A 381 12.49 6.53 -12.25
N PRO A 382 12.29 7.64 -12.97
CA PRO A 382 11.86 7.69 -14.36
C PRO A 382 12.93 7.14 -15.33
N GLY A 383 12.64 7.13 -16.63
CA GLY A 383 13.67 6.91 -17.65
C GLY A 383 14.74 8.02 -17.63
N LYS A 384 15.94 7.75 -18.13
CA LYS A 384 17.08 8.70 -18.12
C LYS A 384 16.76 10.03 -18.84
N ASP A 385 15.88 9.99 -19.84
CA ASP A 385 15.52 11.13 -20.68
C ASP A 385 14.21 11.80 -20.24
N TYR A 386 13.74 11.49 -19.02
CA TYR A 386 12.51 12.07 -18.51
C TYR A 386 12.64 13.56 -18.25
N VAL A 387 11.62 14.30 -18.70
CA VAL A 387 11.47 15.73 -18.44
C VAL A 387 10.04 15.96 -17.98
N ASN A 388 9.89 16.66 -16.85
CA ASN A 388 8.60 17.13 -16.37
C ASN A 388 8.00 18.11 -17.38
N GLN A 389 6.82 17.79 -17.92
CA GLN A 389 6.15 18.58 -18.97
C GLN A 389 5.47 19.83 -18.42
N ARG A 390 5.33 19.95 -17.10
CA ARG A 390 4.75 21.15 -16.49
C ARG A 390 5.79 22.27 -16.45
N THR A 391 5.55 23.30 -17.25
CA THR A 391 6.44 24.48 -17.34
C THR A 391 6.08 25.59 -16.37
N VAL A 392 4.81 25.71 -15.98
CA VAL A 392 4.32 26.70 -15.00
C VAL A 392 4.08 26.01 -13.66
N LYS A 393 4.84 26.42 -12.63
CA LYS A 393 4.69 25.91 -11.27
C LYS A 393 3.80 26.80 -10.43
N GLY A 394 3.10 26.17 -9.50
CA GLY A 394 2.21 26.80 -8.55
C GLY A 394 0.74 26.69 -8.94
N ALA A 395 -0.12 26.99 -7.97
CA ALA A 395 -1.54 27.17 -8.20
C ALA A 395 -1.84 28.66 -8.40
N ASP A 396 -2.78 28.97 -9.30
CA ASP A 396 -3.30 30.32 -9.44
C ASP A 396 -3.95 30.73 -8.10
N PRO A 397 -3.55 31.86 -7.48
CA PRO A 397 -4.10 32.32 -6.21
C PRO A 397 -5.60 32.67 -6.27
N THR A 398 -6.22 32.67 -7.45
CA THR A 398 -7.65 32.98 -7.66
C THR A 398 -8.61 31.79 -7.48
N PHE A 399 -8.11 30.56 -7.20
CA PHE A 399 -8.92 29.33 -7.05
C PHE A 399 -8.90 28.66 -5.67
#